data_AF-A0A7V2FY88-F1
#
_entry.id   AF-A0A7V2FY88-F1
#
_cell.length_a   1.000
_cell.length_b   1.000
_cell.length_c   1.000
_cell.angle_alpha   90.00
_cell.angle_beta   90.00
_cell.angle_gamma   90.00
#
_symmetry.space_group_name_H-M   'P 1'
#
loop_
_entity.id
_entity.type
_entity.pdbx_description
1 polymer ?
#
loop_
_entity_poly.entity_id
_entity_poly.type
_entity_poly.pdbx_seq_one_letter_code
_entity_poly.pdbx_strand_id
1 'polypeptide(L)'
;MKRQRTVWALGPAILMLAWGLARGQPVGPDGVSCGDCHRTEGAEFAASVHTRGGLNCQACHGGENRYRIEAALVEQSRQWLGPDAKRGSTEPTFRFDHGPRFQGKPARREIPERCGGCHSDVAAMNPYGLPTDQLAQYRLSGHGRALFEKDDDRAAVCTDCHGRHAIQPADDPTSPVHATNVPAMCARCHSDARHMADSQLSTRVVEEYRRSVHGEGLLELQDTAMPHCATCHGSHSAVPPGFRDVGHVCGRCHQQEEQHFLASPHAKFPLFPRCVGCHTRSVDRRDHLIGRVAASPEALRRAYATVRQAMPAAEEGEQRFQQEFAARREPPVQHFENICRRCHSPGQQTGHRAFLGGLDDVALGAGGELYQLVRQAELGYAATAERVGQVGRGVLLVTEEALLAEQMRTQLVGLGPLQHTLNVEKLREAKGELDGLADQIHAALDVKLRNLRWRYWTLVPMWVFILIFAGALWTKYKRLKEALVKPMVD
;
A
#
# COMPACT_ATOMS: atom_id res chain seq x y z
N MET A 1 -2.24 -38.19 -90.46
CA MET A 1 -3.24 -38.53 -91.50
C MET A 1 -4.59 -37.96 -91.11
N LYS A 2 -5.17 -37.10 -91.95
CA LYS A 2 -6.60 -36.70 -92.12
C LYS A 2 -7.36 -36.20 -90.87
N ARG A 3 -8.16 -35.13 -90.88
CA ARG A 3 -8.52 -34.10 -91.87
C ARG A 3 -9.31 -33.02 -91.10
N GLN A 4 -9.19 -31.80 -91.61
CA GLN A 4 -9.92 -30.56 -91.34
C GLN A 4 -11.43 -30.69 -91.03
N ARG A 5 -11.97 -29.71 -90.27
CA ARG A 5 -12.94 -28.75 -90.82
C ARG A 5 -13.16 -27.52 -89.92
N THR A 6 -12.84 -26.38 -90.50
CA THR A 6 -13.23 -25.00 -90.18
C THR A 6 -14.68 -24.73 -90.58
N VAL A 7 -15.41 -23.91 -89.80
CA VAL A 7 -16.44 -22.97 -90.31
C VAL A 7 -16.40 -21.70 -89.46
N TRP A 8 -16.27 -20.56 -90.14
CA TRP A 8 -16.43 -19.19 -89.64
C TRP A 8 -17.88 -18.71 -89.90
N ALA A 9 -18.44 -17.87 -89.02
CA ALA A 9 -19.37 -16.79 -89.41
C ALA A 9 -19.61 -15.78 -88.25
N LEU A 10 -18.99 -14.60 -88.39
CA LEU A 10 -19.51 -13.23 -88.30
C LEU A 10 -20.47 -12.80 -87.16
N GLY A 11 -20.13 -11.67 -86.50
CA GLY A 11 -20.79 -11.03 -85.34
C GLY A 11 -22.15 -10.36 -85.60
N PRO A 12 -22.63 -9.44 -84.73
CA PRO A 12 -21.92 -8.21 -84.40
C PRO A 12 -21.94 -7.80 -82.91
N ALA A 13 -21.04 -6.88 -82.58
CA ALA A 13 -21.07 -6.10 -81.34
C ALA A 13 -22.32 -5.20 -81.30
N ILE A 14 -23.07 -5.28 -80.21
CA ILE A 14 -24.02 -4.24 -79.79
C ILE A 14 -23.62 -3.82 -78.38
N LEU A 15 -23.35 -2.53 -78.26
CA LEU A 15 -23.05 -1.79 -77.04
C LEU A 15 -24.36 -1.28 -76.45
N MET A 16 -24.38 -1.24 -75.11
CA MET A 16 -25.28 -0.48 -74.22
C MET A 16 -26.70 -1.03 -73.99
N LEU A 17 -26.98 -1.40 -72.74
CA LEU A 17 -27.63 -0.48 -71.79
C LEU A 17 -27.66 -1.09 -70.40
N ALA A 18 -27.18 -0.30 -69.44
CA ALA A 18 -27.22 -0.59 -68.02
C ALA A 18 -28.66 -0.64 -67.51
N TRP A 19 -28.95 -1.58 -66.59
CA TRP A 19 -29.77 -1.33 -65.40
C TRP A 19 -29.76 -2.55 -64.47
N GLY A 20 -29.53 -2.31 -63.18
CA GLY A 20 -30.20 -3.09 -62.14
C GLY A 20 -29.34 -3.93 -61.21
N LEU A 21 -29.02 -3.31 -60.06
CA LEU A 21 -28.79 -3.93 -58.76
C LEU A 21 -27.42 -4.55 -58.50
N ALA A 22 -26.54 -3.72 -57.93
CA ALA A 22 -25.50 -4.17 -57.01
C ALA A 22 -26.16 -4.94 -55.84
N ARG A 23 -26.30 -6.26 -55.99
CA ARG A 23 -26.43 -7.16 -54.84
C ARG A 23 -25.03 -7.33 -54.28
N GLY A 24 -24.80 -6.79 -53.08
CA GLY A 24 -23.55 -7.00 -52.35
C GLY A 24 -23.29 -8.50 -52.24
N GLN A 25 -22.11 -8.96 -52.66
CA GLN A 25 -21.79 -10.37 -52.54
C GLN A 25 -21.79 -10.77 -51.06
N PRO A 26 -22.34 -11.95 -50.69
CA PRO A 26 -22.26 -12.43 -49.32
C PRO A 26 -20.79 -12.59 -48.92
N VAL A 27 -20.45 -12.24 -47.68
CA VAL A 27 -19.16 -12.61 -47.09
C VAL A 27 -19.06 -14.14 -47.14
N GLY A 28 -17.89 -14.70 -47.51
CA GLY A 28 -17.66 -16.08 -47.94
C GLY A 28 -18.21 -17.22 -47.06
N PRO A 29 -17.96 -18.50 -47.41
CA PRO A 29 -18.63 -19.67 -46.80
C PRO A 29 -18.49 -19.77 -45.28
N ASP A 30 -17.48 -19.11 -44.70
CA ASP A 30 -17.20 -19.12 -43.28
C ASP A 30 -18.07 -18.15 -42.47
N GLY A 31 -18.80 -17.20 -43.05
CA GLY A 31 -19.68 -16.28 -42.30
C GLY A 31 -18.97 -15.24 -41.41
N VAL A 32 -19.74 -14.28 -40.88
CA VAL A 32 -19.28 -13.08 -40.15
C VAL A 32 -19.34 -13.30 -38.63
N SER A 33 -18.29 -12.88 -37.92
CA SER A 33 -18.19 -12.97 -36.46
C SER A 33 -18.73 -11.70 -35.78
N CYS A 34 -18.97 -11.78 -34.46
CA CYS A 34 -19.43 -10.63 -33.69
C CYS A 34 -18.46 -9.43 -33.78
N GLY A 35 -17.15 -9.68 -33.75
CA GLY A 35 -16.11 -8.66 -33.78
C GLY A 35 -15.97 -7.91 -35.11
N ASP A 36 -16.50 -8.46 -36.21
CA ASP A 36 -16.50 -7.79 -37.51
C ASP A 36 -17.45 -6.57 -37.55
N CYS A 37 -18.54 -6.65 -36.79
CA CYS A 37 -19.51 -5.57 -36.59
C CYS A 37 -19.22 -4.78 -35.30
N HIS A 38 -18.99 -5.47 -34.18
CA HIS A 38 -18.67 -4.89 -32.87
C HIS A 38 -17.16 -4.74 -32.69
N ARG A 39 -16.54 -3.91 -33.53
CA ARG A 39 -15.07 -3.81 -33.61
C ARG A 39 -14.41 -3.35 -32.33
N THR A 40 -15.02 -2.39 -31.62
CA THR A 40 -14.49 -1.87 -30.36
C THR A 40 -14.52 -2.97 -29.30
N GLU A 41 -15.68 -3.60 -29.11
CA GLU A 41 -15.85 -4.70 -28.15
C GLU A 41 -14.97 -5.91 -28.53
N GLY A 42 -14.83 -6.21 -29.81
CA GLY A 42 -13.96 -7.27 -30.31
C GLY A 42 -12.48 -7.00 -30.04
N ALA A 43 -12.03 -5.76 -30.23
CA ALA A 43 -10.66 -5.35 -29.91
C ALA A 43 -10.38 -5.38 -28.39
N GLU A 44 -11.33 -4.90 -27.58
CA GLU A 44 -11.24 -5.00 -26.11
C GLU A 44 -11.21 -6.46 -25.65
N PHE A 45 -12.10 -7.30 -26.20
CA PHE A 45 -12.19 -8.71 -25.83
C PHE A 45 -10.95 -9.49 -26.24
N ALA A 46 -10.33 -9.16 -27.37
CA ALA A 46 -9.07 -9.78 -27.80
C ALA A 46 -7.93 -9.61 -26.78
N ALA A 47 -7.95 -8.53 -25.98
CA ALA A 47 -6.98 -8.30 -24.92
C ALA A 47 -7.30 -9.06 -23.62
N SER A 48 -8.54 -9.54 -23.46
CA SER A 48 -9.05 -10.18 -22.25
C SER A 48 -8.35 -11.49 -21.88
N VAL A 49 -8.26 -11.78 -20.58
CA VAL A 49 -7.91 -13.11 -20.06
C VAL A 49 -8.82 -14.21 -20.61
N HIS A 50 -10.09 -13.90 -20.89
CA HIS A 50 -11.07 -14.88 -21.35
C HIS A 50 -10.80 -15.36 -22.79
N THR A 51 -10.26 -14.50 -23.66
CA THR A 51 -9.83 -14.91 -25.01
C THR A 51 -8.66 -15.89 -24.94
N ARG A 52 -7.70 -15.65 -24.03
CA ARG A 52 -6.60 -16.60 -23.77
C ARG A 52 -7.11 -17.95 -23.22
N GLY A 53 -8.22 -17.93 -22.49
CA GLY A 53 -8.94 -19.12 -22.03
C GLY A 53 -9.79 -19.82 -23.11
N GLY A 54 -9.79 -19.33 -24.35
CA GLY A 54 -10.55 -19.93 -25.46
C GLY A 54 -12.05 -19.57 -25.47
N LEU A 55 -12.47 -18.59 -24.66
CA LEU A 55 -13.85 -18.11 -24.69
C LEU A 55 -14.09 -17.14 -25.84
N ASN A 56 -15.35 -17.06 -26.26
CA ASN A 56 -15.82 -16.16 -27.31
C ASN A 56 -17.03 -15.34 -26.80
N CYS A 57 -17.53 -14.43 -27.63
CA CYS A 57 -18.67 -13.56 -27.29
C CYS A 57 -19.90 -14.37 -26.84
N GLN A 58 -20.13 -15.52 -27.47
CA GLN A 58 -21.29 -16.38 -27.27
C GLN A 58 -21.30 -17.05 -25.90
N ALA A 59 -20.12 -17.29 -25.30
CA ALA A 59 -20.01 -17.82 -23.94
C ALA A 59 -20.74 -16.91 -22.92
N CYS A 60 -20.75 -15.60 -23.17
CA CYS A 60 -21.44 -14.62 -22.32
C CYS A 60 -22.78 -14.17 -22.91
N HIS A 61 -22.89 -13.94 -24.22
CA HIS A 61 -24.09 -13.34 -24.81
C HIS A 61 -25.02 -14.34 -25.52
N GLY A 62 -24.64 -15.61 -25.63
CA GLY A 62 -25.32 -16.58 -26.49
C GLY A 62 -25.26 -16.20 -27.98
N GLY A 63 -26.20 -16.71 -28.75
CA GLY A 63 -26.28 -16.49 -30.20
C GLY A 63 -25.49 -17.50 -31.03
N GLU A 64 -25.38 -17.24 -32.32
CA GLU A 64 -24.62 -18.08 -33.24
C GLU A 64 -23.13 -17.71 -33.24
N ASN A 65 -22.27 -18.70 -33.50
CA ASN A 65 -20.82 -18.46 -33.63
C ASN A 65 -20.50 -17.54 -34.81
N ARG A 66 -21.27 -17.70 -35.90
CA ARG A 66 -21.11 -16.93 -37.13
C ARG A 66 -22.46 -16.70 -37.80
N TYR A 67 -22.62 -15.52 -38.37
CA TYR A 67 -23.84 -15.13 -39.07
C TYR A 67 -23.58 -15.01 -40.57
N ARG A 68 -24.55 -15.44 -41.39
CA ARG A 68 -24.51 -15.20 -42.83
C ARG A 68 -25.13 -13.83 -43.12
N ILE A 69 -24.26 -12.83 -43.26
CA ILE A 69 -24.65 -11.42 -43.44
C ILE A 69 -24.14 -10.94 -44.80
N GLU A 70 -24.94 -10.14 -45.51
CA GLU A 70 -24.50 -9.48 -46.75
C GLU A 70 -23.38 -8.48 -46.48
N ALA A 71 -22.35 -8.44 -47.34
CA ALA A 71 -21.20 -7.56 -47.14
C ALA A 71 -21.57 -6.07 -47.05
N ALA A 72 -22.64 -5.65 -47.75
CA ALA A 72 -23.16 -4.29 -47.69
C ALA A 72 -23.65 -3.90 -46.29
N LEU A 73 -24.29 -4.84 -45.57
CA LEU A 73 -24.76 -4.61 -44.20
C LEU A 73 -23.61 -4.58 -43.19
N VAL A 74 -22.55 -5.38 -43.42
CA VAL A 74 -21.31 -5.30 -42.62
C VAL A 74 -20.67 -3.93 -42.78
N GLU A 75 -20.58 -3.41 -44.01
CA GLU A 75 -19.99 -2.09 -44.26
C GLU A 75 -20.84 -0.95 -43.68
N GLN A 76 -22.16 -1.04 -43.79
CA GLN A 76 -23.08 -0.11 -43.13
C GLN A 76 -22.90 -0.10 -41.61
N SER A 77 -22.72 -1.27 -40.99
CA SER A 77 -22.47 -1.37 -39.54
C SER A 77 -21.16 -0.68 -39.13
N ARG A 78 -20.11 -0.78 -39.95
CA ARG A 78 -18.79 -0.16 -39.66
C ARG A 78 -18.82 1.36 -39.66
N GLN A 79 -19.64 1.95 -40.53
CA GLN A 79 -19.83 3.40 -40.61
C GLN A 79 -20.57 3.94 -39.37
N TRP A 80 -21.40 3.12 -38.73
CA TRP A 80 -22.22 3.53 -37.58
C TRP A 80 -21.67 3.10 -36.23
N LEU A 81 -20.97 1.97 -36.15
CA LEU A 81 -20.34 1.43 -34.93
C LEU A 81 -18.83 1.73 -34.84
N GLY A 82 -18.26 2.41 -35.84
CA GLY A 82 -16.85 2.78 -35.87
C GLY A 82 -16.49 3.95 -34.96
N PRO A 83 -15.20 4.16 -34.66
CA PRO A 83 -14.73 5.26 -33.81
C PRO A 83 -15.09 6.66 -34.34
N ASP A 84 -15.27 6.80 -35.65
CA ASP A 84 -15.65 8.05 -36.34
C ASP A 84 -17.17 8.24 -36.49
N ALA A 85 -17.99 7.34 -35.91
CA ALA A 85 -19.43 7.44 -36.00
C ALA A 85 -19.93 8.74 -35.34
N LYS A 86 -20.68 9.55 -36.11
CA LYS A 86 -21.31 10.77 -35.59
C LYS A 86 -22.35 10.37 -34.54
N ARG A 87 -22.00 10.48 -33.25
CA ARG A 87 -22.89 10.32 -32.09
C ARG A 87 -23.95 11.43 -32.10
N GLY A 88 -24.98 11.27 -32.92
CA GLY A 88 -26.01 12.26 -33.15
C GLY A 88 -27.39 11.71 -33.54
N SER A 89 -27.59 10.39 -33.64
CA SER A 89 -28.92 9.80 -33.79
C SER A 89 -29.15 8.71 -32.74
N THR A 90 -30.33 8.71 -32.12
CA THR A 90 -30.72 7.78 -31.05
C THR A 90 -31.11 6.40 -31.55
N GLU A 91 -31.09 6.15 -32.87
CA GLU A 91 -31.31 4.83 -33.44
C GLU A 91 -30.38 4.56 -34.64
N PRO A 92 -29.86 3.34 -34.78
CA PRO A 92 -29.15 2.91 -35.98
C PRO A 92 -30.09 2.85 -37.17
N THR A 93 -29.63 3.31 -38.33
CA THR A 93 -30.34 3.20 -39.62
C THR A 93 -30.41 1.77 -40.15
N PHE A 94 -29.83 0.81 -39.44
CA PHE A 94 -29.87 -0.61 -39.75
C PHE A 94 -30.29 -1.41 -38.51
N ARG A 95 -31.12 -2.44 -38.72
CA ARG A 95 -31.53 -3.38 -37.68
C ARG A 95 -31.08 -4.78 -38.09
N PHE A 96 -30.25 -5.40 -37.27
CA PHE A 96 -29.84 -6.79 -37.46
C PHE A 96 -30.42 -7.64 -36.33
N ASP A 97 -31.15 -8.69 -36.71
CA ASP A 97 -31.64 -9.69 -35.76
C ASP A 97 -30.54 -10.72 -35.49
N HIS A 98 -30.11 -10.81 -34.24
CA HIS A 98 -29.09 -11.73 -33.78
C HIS A 98 -29.66 -13.13 -33.50
N GLY A 99 -30.95 -13.33 -33.77
CA GLY A 99 -31.64 -14.60 -33.60
C GLY A 99 -32.03 -14.89 -32.15
N PRO A 100 -32.84 -15.93 -31.95
CA PRO A 100 -33.49 -16.20 -30.66
C PRO A 100 -32.56 -16.70 -29.56
N ARG A 101 -31.33 -17.16 -29.91
CA ARG A 101 -30.34 -17.63 -28.94
C ARG A 101 -29.49 -16.50 -28.36
N PHE A 102 -29.54 -15.30 -28.95
CA PHE A 102 -28.78 -14.16 -28.47
C PHE A 102 -29.51 -13.52 -27.28
N GLN A 103 -28.83 -13.45 -26.15
CA GLN A 103 -29.37 -12.97 -24.88
C GLN A 103 -29.18 -11.45 -24.71
N GLY A 104 -28.49 -10.80 -25.65
CA GLY A 104 -28.27 -9.36 -25.61
C GLY A 104 -27.27 -8.92 -24.53
N LYS A 105 -27.30 -7.63 -24.23
CA LYS A 105 -26.55 -7.05 -23.12
C LYS A 105 -27.25 -7.46 -21.80
N PRO A 106 -26.57 -8.20 -20.91
CA PRO A 106 -27.17 -8.60 -19.64
C PRO A 106 -27.61 -7.40 -18.82
N ALA A 107 -28.76 -7.53 -18.14
CA ALA A 107 -29.15 -6.56 -17.13
C ALA A 107 -28.17 -6.61 -15.94
N ARG A 108 -28.03 -5.51 -15.19
CA ARG A 108 -27.04 -5.42 -14.10
C ARG A 108 -27.22 -6.54 -13.07
N ARG A 109 -28.46 -6.82 -12.67
CA ARG A 109 -28.83 -7.91 -11.78
C ARG A 109 -28.45 -9.31 -12.27
N GLU A 110 -28.31 -9.52 -13.58
CA GLU A 110 -27.97 -10.82 -14.18
C GLU A 110 -26.46 -11.05 -14.28
N ILE A 111 -25.65 -9.99 -14.20
CA ILE A 111 -24.20 -10.05 -14.38
C ILE A 111 -23.53 -11.02 -13.38
N PRO A 112 -23.83 -10.99 -12.07
CA PRO A 112 -23.19 -11.89 -11.11
C PRO A 112 -23.43 -13.37 -11.43
N GLU A 113 -24.65 -13.74 -11.77
CA GLU A 113 -24.99 -15.13 -12.15
C GLU A 113 -24.26 -15.55 -13.42
N ARG A 114 -24.15 -14.65 -14.40
CA ARG A 114 -23.47 -14.93 -15.67
C ARG A 114 -21.98 -15.18 -15.47
N CYS A 115 -21.31 -14.36 -14.67
CA CYS A 115 -19.91 -14.59 -14.31
C CYS A 115 -19.79 -15.88 -13.46
N GLY A 116 -20.70 -16.07 -12.51
CA GLY A 116 -20.71 -17.23 -11.63
C GLY A 116 -21.00 -18.57 -12.32
N GLY A 117 -21.61 -18.56 -13.51
CA GLY A 117 -21.82 -19.78 -14.30
C GLY A 117 -20.52 -20.54 -14.60
N CYS A 118 -19.40 -19.82 -14.72
CA CYS A 118 -18.06 -20.42 -14.81
C CYS A 118 -17.28 -20.22 -13.51
N HIS A 119 -17.30 -19.02 -12.91
CA HIS A 119 -16.50 -18.69 -11.73
C HIS A 119 -17.03 -19.28 -10.41
N SER A 120 -18.08 -20.10 -10.46
CA SER A 120 -18.53 -20.93 -9.34
C SER A 120 -18.44 -22.43 -9.64
N ASP A 121 -17.91 -22.80 -10.82
CA ASP A 121 -17.71 -24.18 -11.24
C ASP A 121 -16.24 -24.58 -11.04
N VAL A 122 -16.03 -25.52 -10.11
CA VAL A 122 -14.71 -26.07 -9.79
C VAL A 122 -14.07 -26.72 -11.01
N ALA A 123 -14.82 -27.47 -11.82
CA ALA A 123 -14.26 -28.14 -12.98
C ALA A 123 -13.77 -27.12 -14.02
N ALA A 124 -14.51 -26.02 -14.21
CA ALA A 124 -14.14 -24.96 -15.13
C ALA A 124 -12.93 -24.16 -14.63
N MET A 125 -12.85 -23.85 -13.32
CA MET A 125 -11.84 -22.94 -12.77
C MET A 125 -10.57 -23.61 -12.24
N ASN A 126 -10.62 -24.90 -11.88
CA ASN A 126 -9.47 -25.64 -11.34
C ASN A 126 -8.23 -25.61 -12.27
N PRO A 127 -8.34 -25.72 -13.61
CA PRO A 127 -7.18 -25.58 -14.49
C PRO A 127 -6.43 -24.24 -14.38
N TYR A 128 -7.12 -23.20 -13.88
CA TYR A 128 -6.57 -21.85 -13.70
C TYR A 128 -6.21 -21.54 -12.25
N GLY A 129 -6.43 -22.47 -11.31
CA GLY A 129 -6.16 -22.27 -9.89
C GLY A 129 -7.02 -21.17 -9.25
N LEU A 130 -8.19 -20.85 -9.83
CA LEU A 130 -9.05 -19.77 -9.35
C LEU A 130 -10.06 -20.27 -8.30
N PRO A 131 -10.31 -19.51 -7.22
CA PRO A 131 -11.34 -19.86 -6.25
C PRO A 131 -12.75 -19.74 -6.86
N THR A 132 -13.66 -20.59 -6.40
CA THR A 132 -15.02 -20.72 -6.97
C THR A 132 -16.15 -20.31 -6.01
N ASP A 133 -15.82 -19.69 -4.89
CA ASP A 133 -16.79 -19.21 -3.91
C ASP A 133 -17.13 -17.72 -4.12
N GLN A 134 -16.58 -17.08 -5.16
CA GLN A 134 -16.68 -15.62 -5.35
C GLN A 134 -18.11 -15.12 -5.53
N LEU A 135 -18.98 -15.86 -6.24
CA LEU A 135 -20.40 -15.50 -6.35
C LEU A 135 -21.10 -15.62 -5.00
N ALA A 136 -20.82 -16.68 -4.23
CA ALA A 136 -21.39 -16.86 -2.91
C ALA A 136 -20.96 -15.74 -1.95
N GLN A 137 -19.67 -15.41 -1.95
CA GLN A 137 -19.10 -14.27 -1.24
C GLN A 137 -19.75 -12.94 -1.65
N TYR A 138 -19.91 -12.70 -2.95
CA TYR A 138 -20.56 -11.50 -3.47
C TYR A 138 -22.00 -11.38 -2.99
N ARG A 139 -22.80 -12.46 -3.04
CA ARG A 139 -24.19 -12.43 -2.55
C ARG A 139 -24.29 -12.03 -1.08
N LEU A 140 -23.30 -12.42 -0.26
CA LEU A 140 -23.23 -12.04 1.16
C LEU A 140 -22.74 -10.59 1.37
N SER A 141 -22.07 -10.00 0.39
CA SER A 141 -21.49 -8.65 0.44
C SER A 141 -22.54 -7.54 0.57
N GLY A 142 -22.11 -6.33 0.95
CA GLY A 142 -22.99 -5.16 0.99
C GLY A 142 -23.56 -4.81 -0.39
N HIS A 143 -22.75 -4.98 -1.44
CA HIS A 143 -23.16 -4.76 -2.82
C HIS A 143 -24.16 -5.82 -3.29
N GLY A 144 -23.92 -7.10 -3.02
CA GLY A 144 -24.82 -8.20 -3.40
C GLY A 144 -26.18 -8.11 -2.70
N ARG A 145 -26.20 -7.79 -1.40
CA ARG A 145 -27.47 -7.56 -0.69
C ARG A 145 -28.23 -6.35 -1.23
N ALA A 146 -27.53 -5.25 -1.55
CA ALA A 146 -28.17 -4.10 -2.18
C ALA A 146 -28.79 -4.47 -3.55
N LEU A 147 -28.06 -5.22 -4.38
CA LEU A 147 -28.55 -5.66 -5.68
C LEU A 147 -29.74 -6.63 -5.58
N PHE A 148 -29.62 -7.68 -4.77
CA PHE A 148 -30.59 -8.78 -4.78
C PHE A 148 -31.74 -8.61 -3.78
N GLU A 149 -31.47 -8.09 -2.58
CA GLU A 149 -32.48 -7.96 -1.51
C GLU A 149 -33.20 -6.61 -1.57
N LYS A 150 -32.49 -5.53 -1.95
CA LYS A 150 -33.05 -4.17 -2.02
C LYS A 150 -33.42 -3.73 -3.43
N ASP A 151 -33.13 -4.55 -4.44
CA ASP A 151 -33.38 -4.24 -5.86
C ASP A 151 -32.71 -2.92 -6.31
N ASP A 152 -31.52 -2.63 -5.78
CA ASP A 152 -30.76 -1.42 -6.10
C ASP A 152 -29.73 -1.68 -7.20
N ASP A 153 -30.11 -1.42 -8.45
CA ASP A 153 -29.23 -1.57 -9.62
C ASP A 153 -28.02 -0.60 -9.63
N ARG A 154 -27.97 0.38 -8.71
CA ARG A 154 -26.78 1.22 -8.52
C ARG A 154 -25.64 0.46 -7.83
N ALA A 155 -25.95 -0.65 -7.14
CA ALA A 155 -24.95 -1.47 -6.48
C ALA A 155 -23.88 -1.97 -7.47
N ALA A 156 -22.64 -2.02 -7.00
CA ALA A 156 -21.53 -2.52 -7.81
C ALA A 156 -21.70 -4.01 -8.10
N VAL A 157 -21.46 -4.41 -9.35
CA VAL A 157 -21.44 -5.78 -9.85
C VAL A 157 -20.06 -6.12 -10.41
N CYS A 158 -19.84 -7.37 -10.81
CA CYS A 158 -18.54 -7.88 -11.27
C CYS A 158 -17.84 -6.95 -12.29
N THR A 159 -18.61 -6.41 -13.24
CA THR A 159 -18.09 -5.57 -14.32
C THR A 159 -17.67 -4.17 -13.91
N ASP A 160 -18.10 -3.67 -12.75
CA ASP A 160 -17.68 -2.34 -12.28
C ASP A 160 -16.26 -2.39 -11.70
N CYS A 161 -15.84 -3.56 -11.24
CA CYS A 161 -14.48 -3.81 -10.76
C CYS A 161 -13.59 -4.41 -11.84
N HIS A 162 -14.00 -5.50 -12.49
CA HIS A 162 -13.15 -6.22 -13.45
C HIS A 162 -13.18 -5.64 -14.87
N GLY A 163 -14.13 -4.76 -15.18
CA GLY A 163 -14.42 -4.32 -16.54
C GLY A 163 -15.37 -5.26 -17.27
N ARG A 164 -15.61 -4.98 -18.56
CA ARG A 164 -16.58 -5.71 -19.39
C ARG A 164 -15.86 -6.66 -20.35
N HIS A 165 -15.33 -6.12 -21.45
CA HIS A 165 -14.71 -6.94 -22.48
C HIS A 165 -13.18 -7.04 -22.31
N ALA A 166 -12.50 -5.99 -21.85
CA ALA A 166 -11.06 -5.98 -21.57
C ALA A 166 -10.74 -6.41 -20.11
N ILE A 167 -11.16 -7.61 -19.70
CA ILE A 167 -10.89 -8.12 -18.34
C ILE A 167 -9.43 -8.59 -18.27
N GLN A 168 -8.66 -7.98 -17.37
CA GLN A 168 -7.23 -8.24 -17.17
C GLN A 168 -6.98 -9.00 -15.86
N PRO A 169 -5.84 -9.73 -15.75
CA PRO A 169 -5.49 -10.39 -14.50
C PRO A 169 -5.13 -9.35 -13.43
N ALA A 170 -5.22 -9.72 -12.15
CA ALA A 170 -5.07 -8.75 -11.04
C ALA A 170 -3.63 -8.26 -10.82
N ASP A 171 -2.64 -8.99 -11.36
CA ASP A 171 -1.22 -8.63 -11.35
C ASP A 171 -0.82 -7.70 -12.50
N ASP A 172 -1.70 -7.49 -13.49
CA ASP A 172 -1.48 -6.54 -14.57
C ASP A 172 -1.70 -5.10 -14.06
N PRO A 173 -0.70 -4.20 -14.13
CA PRO A 173 -0.83 -2.81 -13.68
C PRO A 173 -1.93 -2.01 -14.38
N THR A 174 -2.38 -2.45 -15.56
CA THR A 174 -3.48 -1.83 -16.32
C THR A 174 -4.86 -2.29 -15.83
N SER A 175 -4.91 -3.36 -15.02
CA SER A 175 -6.15 -3.91 -14.49
C SER A 175 -6.75 -2.97 -13.43
N PRO A 176 -8.07 -2.68 -13.47
CA PRO A 176 -8.69 -1.85 -12.44
C PRO A 176 -8.64 -2.49 -11.04
N VAL A 177 -8.51 -3.82 -10.97
CA VAL A 177 -8.37 -4.58 -9.72
C VAL A 177 -6.92 -4.81 -9.29
N HIS A 178 -5.94 -4.22 -9.99
CA HIS A 178 -4.56 -4.18 -9.52
C HIS A 178 -4.46 -3.42 -8.19
N ALA A 179 -3.59 -3.87 -7.28
CA ALA A 179 -3.53 -3.37 -5.90
C ALA A 179 -3.50 -1.84 -5.81
N THR A 180 -2.66 -1.18 -6.61
CA THR A 180 -2.52 0.30 -6.65
C THR A 180 -3.72 1.01 -7.27
N ASN A 181 -4.53 0.33 -8.09
CA ASN A 181 -5.71 0.89 -8.77
C ASN A 181 -6.99 0.73 -7.93
N VAL A 182 -7.04 -0.25 -7.02
CA VAL A 182 -8.23 -0.54 -6.19
C VAL A 182 -8.75 0.70 -5.45
N PRO A 183 -7.92 1.52 -4.76
CA PRO A 183 -8.44 2.70 -4.07
C PRO A 183 -9.13 3.69 -5.01
N ALA A 184 -8.59 3.91 -6.21
CA ALA A 184 -9.19 4.80 -7.21
C ALA A 184 -10.46 4.19 -7.82
N MET A 185 -10.50 2.87 -8.04
CA MET A 185 -11.68 2.15 -8.49
C MET A 185 -12.83 2.28 -7.47
N CYS A 186 -12.57 2.01 -6.19
CA CYS A 186 -13.57 2.17 -5.12
C CYS A 186 -14.05 3.62 -5.01
N ALA A 187 -13.15 4.58 -5.22
CA ALA A 187 -13.48 6.00 -5.13
C ALA A 187 -14.54 6.46 -6.12
N ARG A 188 -14.69 5.79 -7.27
CA ARG A 188 -15.70 6.14 -8.28
C ARG A 188 -17.11 6.22 -7.71
N CYS A 189 -17.41 5.39 -6.71
CA CYS A 189 -18.68 5.39 -5.99
C CYS A 189 -18.51 5.89 -4.55
N HIS A 190 -17.53 5.38 -3.80
CA HIS A 190 -17.40 5.64 -2.36
C HIS A 190 -16.93 7.06 -2.00
N SER A 191 -16.56 7.88 -2.98
CA SER A 191 -16.30 9.32 -2.78
C SER A 191 -17.41 10.23 -3.32
N ASP A 192 -18.42 9.66 -4.02
CA ASP A 192 -19.55 10.41 -4.58
C ASP A 192 -20.72 10.44 -3.58
N ALA A 193 -20.95 11.62 -3.00
CA ALA A 193 -22.02 11.82 -2.02
C ALA A 193 -23.43 11.59 -2.59
N ARG A 194 -23.66 11.82 -3.88
CA ARG A 194 -24.95 11.55 -4.51
C ARG A 194 -25.18 10.06 -4.68
N HIS A 195 -24.14 9.34 -5.12
CA HIS A 195 -24.21 7.89 -5.28
C HIS A 195 -24.38 7.18 -3.91
N MET A 196 -23.71 7.69 -2.87
CA MET A 196 -23.70 7.09 -1.53
C MET A 196 -24.78 7.60 -0.58
N ALA A 197 -25.69 8.48 -1.03
CA ALA A 197 -26.67 9.15 -0.18
C ALA A 197 -27.48 8.20 0.72
N ASP A 198 -27.83 7.02 0.20
CA ASP A 198 -28.67 6.04 0.88
C ASP A 198 -27.87 4.99 1.68
N SER A 199 -26.53 5.05 1.64
CA SER A 199 -25.66 3.95 2.08
C SER A 199 -25.28 3.97 3.57
N GLN A 200 -25.60 5.02 4.33
CA GLN A 200 -25.10 5.28 5.70
C GLN A 200 -23.55 5.29 5.84
N LEU A 201 -22.81 5.13 4.74
CA LEU A 201 -21.35 5.13 4.71
C LEU A 201 -20.82 6.56 4.54
N SER A 202 -19.64 6.82 5.10
CA SER A 202 -18.92 8.07 4.89
C SER A 202 -18.37 8.12 3.47
N THR A 203 -18.42 9.29 2.83
CA THR A 203 -17.77 9.53 1.53
C THR A 203 -16.31 9.97 1.66
N ARG A 204 -15.84 10.15 2.91
CA ARG A 204 -14.47 10.56 3.22
C ARG A 204 -13.50 9.38 3.30
N VAL A 205 -14.01 8.15 3.24
CA VAL A 205 -13.23 6.91 3.47
C VAL A 205 -12.01 6.79 2.57
N VAL A 206 -12.13 7.21 1.30
CA VAL A 206 -11.02 7.16 0.33
C VAL A 206 -9.94 8.17 0.71
N GLU A 207 -10.33 9.37 1.09
CA GLU A 207 -9.40 10.43 1.47
C GLU A 207 -8.67 10.09 2.78
N GLU A 208 -9.40 9.54 3.74
CA GLU A 208 -8.83 9.05 5.00
C GLU A 208 -7.86 7.89 4.78
N TYR A 209 -8.21 6.92 3.93
CA TYR A 209 -7.32 5.84 3.53
C TYR A 209 -6.06 6.36 2.86
N ARG A 210 -6.17 7.28 1.88
CA ARG A 210 -5.02 7.85 1.16
C ARG A 210 -4.00 8.50 2.10
N ARG A 211 -4.50 9.15 3.16
CA ARG A 211 -3.67 9.81 4.18
C ARG A 211 -3.17 8.87 5.29
N SER A 212 -3.61 7.60 5.27
CA SER A 212 -3.14 6.59 6.22
C SER A 212 -1.75 6.07 5.83
N VAL A 213 -1.08 5.40 6.75
CA VAL A 213 0.23 4.76 6.47
C VAL A 213 0.16 3.69 5.38
N HIS A 214 -0.97 2.99 5.28
CA HIS A 214 -1.18 2.00 4.23
C HIS A 214 -1.44 2.67 2.87
N GLY A 215 -2.15 3.81 2.87
CA GLY A 215 -2.36 4.62 1.68
C GLY A 215 -1.06 5.23 1.16
N GLU A 216 -0.26 5.84 2.04
CA GLU A 216 1.08 6.36 1.76
C GLU A 216 1.97 5.26 1.15
N GLY A 217 2.06 4.11 1.82
CA GLY A 217 2.87 2.98 1.35
C GLY A 217 2.41 2.42 -0.01
N LEU A 218 1.11 2.22 -0.20
CA LEU A 218 0.60 1.65 -1.45
C LEU A 218 0.66 2.64 -2.63
N LEU A 219 0.26 3.90 -2.40
CA LEU A 219 0.03 4.86 -3.48
C LEU A 219 1.23 5.75 -3.74
N GLU A 220 2.00 6.13 -2.71
CA GLU A 220 3.18 6.99 -2.88
C GLU A 220 4.43 6.15 -3.07
N LEU A 221 4.63 5.13 -2.23
CA LEU A 221 5.81 4.25 -2.33
C LEU A 221 5.64 3.11 -3.34
N GLN A 222 4.42 2.92 -3.88
CA GLN A 222 4.09 1.85 -4.84
C GLN A 222 4.39 0.43 -4.28
N ASP A 223 4.35 0.27 -2.95
CA ASP A 223 4.55 -1.02 -2.30
C ASP A 223 3.25 -1.83 -2.34
N THR A 224 3.18 -2.79 -3.25
CA THR A 224 1.99 -3.66 -3.43
C THR A 224 1.77 -4.63 -2.29
N ALA A 225 2.73 -4.78 -1.35
CA ALA A 225 2.52 -5.52 -0.12
C ALA A 225 1.63 -4.75 0.89
N MET A 226 1.47 -3.44 0.70
CA MET A 226 0.60 -2.63 1.55
C MET A 226 -0.88 -2.95 1.31
N PRO A 227 -1.70 -3.03 2.38
CA PRO A 227 -3.10 -3.42 2.27
C PRO A 227 -3.93 -2.32 1.61
N HIS A 228 -4.80 -2.71 0.67
CA HIS A 228 -5.80 -1.84 0.04
C HIS A 228 -7.20 -2.08 0.62
N CYS A 229 -8.22 -1.38 0.09
CA CYS A 229 -9.61 -1.46 0.58
C CYS A 229 -10.10 -2.92 0.69
N ALA A 230 -9.96 -3.71 -0.38
CA ALA A 230 -10.33 -5.11 -0.40
C ALA A 230 -9.46 -6.04 0.48
N THR A 231 -8.26 -5.63 0.91
CA THR A 231 -7.48 -6.43 1.87
C THR A 231 -8.16 -6.50 3.23
N CYS A 232 -8.72 -5.37 3.70
CA CYS A 232 -9.43 -5.29 4.98
C CYS A 232 -10.90 -5.69 4.88
N HIS A 233 -11.57 -5.36 3.77
CA HIS A 233 -13.01 -5.55 3.59
C HIS A 233 -13.37 -6.83 2.81
N GLY A 234 -12.40 -7.51 2.21
CA GLY A 234 -12.61 -8.61 1.27
C GLY A 234 -12.82 -8.14 -0.17
N SER A 235 -12.32 -8.91 -1.14
CA SER A 235 -12.41 -8.58 -2.57
C SER A 235 -13.79 -8.87 -3.17
N HIS A 236 -14.40 -10.01 -2.81
CA HIS A 236 -15.73 -10.39 -3.28
C HIS A 236 -16.74 -10.48 -2.12
N SER A 237 -16.28 -10.77 -0.90
CA SER A 237 -17.07 -10.60 0.33
C SER A 237 -17.02 -9.17 0.85
N ALA A 238 -17.10 -8.15 -0.03
CA ALA A 238 -17.07 -6.73 0.33
C ALA A 238 -18.33 -6.31 1.13
N VAL A 239 -18.55 -6.96 2.25
CA VAL A 239 -19.43 -6.56 3.34
C VAL A 239 -18.75 -5.34 3.98
N PRO A 240 -19.46 -4.32 4.45
CA PRO A 240 -18.91 -3.44 5.46
C PRO A 240 -18.64 -4.30 6.70
N PRO A 241 -17.40 -4.72 6.98
CA PRO A 241 -17.11 -5.49 8.16
C PRO A 241 -17.52 -4.67 9.37
N GLY A 242 -18.10 -5.31 10.37
CA GLY A 242 -18.13 -4.70 11.68
C GLY A 242 -16.69 -4.47 12.14
N PHE A 243 -16.47 -3.52 13.04
CA PHE A 243 -15.15 -3.34 13.66
C PHE A 243 -14.59 -4.66 14.26
N ARG A 244 -15.48 -5.58 14.65
CA ARG A 244 -15.13 -6.92 15.14
C ARG A 244 -14.45 -7.75 14.06
N ASP A 245 -14.95 -7.69 12.83
CA ASP A 245 -14.44 -8.47 11.70
C ASP A 245 -13.16 -7.84 11.14
N VAL A 246 -13.09 -6.50 11.03
CA VAL A 246 -11.84 -5.79 10.63
C VAL A 246 -10.73 -6.04 11.62
N GLY A 247 -11.04 -6.04 12.92
CA GLY A 247 -10.05 -6.18 13.98
C GLY A 247 -9.24 -7.48 13.92
N HIS A 248 -9.71 -8.50 13.19
CA HIS A 248 -8.97 -9.74 12.94
C HIS A 248 -8.07 -9.69 11.71
N VAL A 249 -8.30 -8.75 10.78
CA VAL A 249 -7.56 -8.71 9.53
C VAL A 249 -6.15 -8.17 9.73
N CYS A 250 -5.97 -7.24 10.67
CA CYS A 250 -4.67 -6.62 10.97
C CYS A 250 -3.59 -7.67 11.25
N GLY A 251 -3.93 -8.71 12.00
CA GLY A 251 -2.97 -9.73 12.43
C GLY A 251 -2.56 -10.72 11.35
N ARG A 252 -3.13 -10.67 10.14
CA ARG A 252 -2.56 -11.41 9.00
C ARG A 252 -1.14 -10.94 8.67
N CYS A 253 -0.89 -9.63 8.83
CA CYS A 253 0.41 -9.01 8.62
C CYS A 253 1.08 -8.63 9.96
N HIS A 254 0.34 -8.06 10.91
CA HIS A 254 0.81 -7.67 12.25
C HIS A 254 0.65 -8.80 13.26
N GLN A 255 1.25 -9.95 12.94
CA GLN A 255 1.06 -11.20 13.70
C GLN A 255 1.55 -11.08 15.14
N GLN A 256 2.69 -10.42 15.35
CA GLN A 256 3.28 -10.27 16.68
C GLN A 256 2.43 -9.34 17.56
N GLU A 257 1.95 -8.23 17.01
CA GLU A 257 1.03 -7.33 17.68
C GLU A 257 -0.29 -8.03 18.03
N GLU A 258 -0.84 -8.84 17.12
CA GLU A 258 -2.05 -9.61 17.41
C GLU A 258 -1.82 -10.61 18.55
N GLN A 259 -0.72 -11.36 18.54
CA GLN A 259 -0.38 -12.29 19.62
C GLN A 259 -0.25 -11.59 20.97
N HIS A 260 0.44 -10.44 21.00
CA HIS A 260 0.58 -9.64 22.21
C HIS A 260 -0.75 -9.03 22.67
N PHE A 261 -1.57 -8.54 21.74
CA PHE A 261 -2.91 -8.05 22.04
C PHE A 261 -3.78 -9.16 22.65
N LEU A 262 -3.74 -10.38 22.10
CA LEU A 262 -4.49 -11.54 22.60
C LEU A 262 -4.09 -11.93 24.03
N ALA A 263 -2.85 -11.64 24.43
CA ALA A 263 -2.38 -11.83 25.80
C ALA A 263 -2.76 -10.67 26.75
N SER A 264 -3.26 -9.55 26.22
CA SER A 264 -3.57 -8.36 26.99
C SER A 264 -4.91 -8.46 27.76
N PRO A 265 -5.14 -7.59 28.76
CA PRO A 265 -6.43 -7.50 29.43
C PRO A 265 -7.59 -7.19 28.48
N HIS A 266 -7.36 -6.42 27.40
CA HIS A 266 -8.40 -6.04 26.45
C HIS A 266 -8.95 -7.23 25.65
N ALA A 267 -8.14 -8.25 25.38
CA ALA A 267 -8.60 -9.45 24.69
C ALA A 267 -9.63 -10.26 25.47
N LYS A 268 -9.72 -10.07 26.79
CA LYS A 268 -10.71 -10.73 27.66
C LYS A 268 -12.13 -10.20 27.47
N PHE A 269 -12.31 -9.08 26.75
CA PHE A 269 -13.62 -8.45 26.55
C PHE A 269 -14.13 -8.71 25.12
N PRO A 270 -15.16 -9.56 24.94
CA PRO A 270 -15.63 -9.96 23.60
C PRO A 270 -16.19 -8.82 22.73
N LEU A 271 -16.59 -7.72 23.36
CA LEU A 271 -17.12 -6.53 22.70
C LEU A 271 -16.05 -5.48 22.39
N PHE A 272 -14.79 -5.69 22.81
CA PHE A 272 -13.73 -4.74 22.55
C PHE A 272 -13.35 -4.74 21.07
N PRO A 273 -13.22 -3.56 20.43
CA PRO A 273 -12.97 -3.43 19.00
C PRO A 273 -11.58 -3.84 18.49
N ARG A 274 -10.81 -4.63 19.28
CA ARG A 274 -9.43 -5.05 18.97
C ARG A 274 -8.56 -3.87 18.53
N CYS A 275 -7.79 -4.04 17.44
CA CYS A 275 -6.80 -3.08 16.95
C CYS A 275 -7.41 -1.70 16.64
N VAL A 276 -8.58 -1.68 15.98
CA VAL A 276 -9.26 -0.42 15.59
C VAL A 276 -9.84 0.33 16.78
N GLY A 277 -9.86 -0.27 17.98
CA GLY A 277 -10.20 0.43 19.22
C GLY A 277 -9.21 1.53 19.60
N CYS A 278 -7.94 1.33 19.27
CA CYS A 278 -6.85 2.22 19.66
C CYS A 278 -6.23 2.94 18.46
N HIS A 279 -6.17 2.29 17.30
CA HIS A 279 -5.39 2.75 16.14
C HIS A 279 -6.16 3.64 15.15
N THR A 280 -7.42 3.99 15.44
CA THR A 280 -8.18 4.99 14.67
C THR A 280 -8.19 6.34 15.39
N ARG A 281 -8.14 7.44 14.64
CA ARG A 281 -8.09 8.79 15.20
C ARG A 281 -9.41 9.14 15.91
N SER A 282 -10.53 8.58 15.48
CA SER A 282 -11.86 8.78 16.05
C SER A 282 -12.41 7.52 16.74
N VAL A 283 -13.30 7.71 17.72
CA VAL A 283 -14.24 6.66 18.19
C VAL A 283 -15.30 6.33 17.13
N ASP A 284 -15.40 7.15 16.07
CA ASP A 284 -16.20 6.86 14.90
C ASP A 284 -15.63 5.62 14.19
N ARG A 285 -16.45 4.58 14.16
CA ARG A 285 -16.15 3.29 13.54
C ARG A 285 -15.99 3.37 12.02
N ARG A 286 -16.18 4.55 11.43
CA ARG A 286 -16.06 4.83 10.00
C ARG A 286 -14.74 5.51 9.62
N ASP A 287 -13.85 5.76 10.57
CA ASP A 287 -12.55 6.41 10.33
C ASP A 287 -11.56 5.44 9.67
N HIS A 288 -11.07 5.78 8.48
CA HIS A 288 -10.09 4.99 7.74
C HIS A 288 -8.66 5.56 7.83
N LEU A 289 -8.45 6.57 8.68
CA LEU A 289 -7.14 7.18 8.89
C LEU A 289 -6.33 6.38 9.91
N ILE A 290 -5.69 5.31 9.43
CA ILE A 290 -4.72 4.52 10.22
C ILE A 290 -3.40 5.30 10.27
N GLY A 291 -3.06 5.81 11.46
CA GLY A 291 -1.88 6.63 11.68
C GLY A 291 -0.59 5.81 11.85
N ARG A 292 0.55 6.47 11.67
CA ARG A 292 1.85 5.93 12.06
C ARG A 292 1.96 6.04 13.59
N VAL A 293 2.41 4.97 14.25
CA VAL A 293 2.38 4.87 15.72
C VAL A 293 3.78 4.87 16.35
N ALA A 294 4.81 4.53 15.57
CA ALA A 294 6.21 4.53 16.01
C ALA A 294 7.10 5.30 15.03
N ALA A 295 8.10 5.99 15.57
CA ALA A 295 9.16 6.62 14.79
C ALA A 295 10.19 5.58 14.36
N SER A 296 10.80 5.74 13.18
CA SER A 296 11.93 4.88 12.80
C SER A 296 13.17 5.19 13.66
N PRO A 297 14.06 4.22 13.90
CA PRO A 297 15.31 4.48 14.62
C PRO A 297 16.14 5.64 14.04
N GLU A 298 16.14 5.79 12.72
CA GLU A 298 16.83 6.89 12.02
C GLU A 298 16.13 8.24 12.26
N ALA A 299 14.79 8.25 12.27
CA ALA A 299 14.03 9.45 12.60
C ALA A 299 14.29 9.90 14.05
N LEU A 300 14.35 8.96 15.00
CA LEU A 300 14.71 9.23 16.40
C LEU A 300 16.11 9.85 16.52
N ARG A 301 17.11 9.25 15.84
CA ARG A 301 18.48 9.79 15.83
C ARG A 301 18.55 11.20 15.25
N ARG A 302 17.87 11.46 14.13
CA ARG A 302 17.79 12.80 13.53
C ARG A 302 17.14 13.80 14.47
N ALA A 303 16.01 13.46 15.07
CA ALA A 303 15.32 14.31 16.04
C ALA A 303 16.24 14.67 17.22
N TYR A 304 16.94 13.67 17.78
CA TYR A 304 17.89 13.90 18.87
C TYR A 304 19.03 14.83 18.47
N ALA A 305 19.65 14.59 17.31
CA ALA A 305 20.74 15.44 16.80
C ALA A 305 20.28 16.90 16.59
N THR A 306 19.09 17.10 16.02
CA THR A 306 18.52 18.44 15.82
C THR A 306 18.26 19.15 17.14
N VAL A 307 17.67 18.48 18.13
CA VAL A 307 17.46 19.08 19.46
C VAL A 307 18.81 19.43 20.07
N ARG A 308 19.77 18.50 20.08
CA ARG A 308 21.09 18.73 20.68
C ARG A 308 21.88 19.87 20.02
N GLN A 309 21.68 20.12 18.74
CA GLN A 309 22.27 21.28 18.04
C GLN A 309 21.61 22.61 18.43
N ALA A 310 20.29 22.63 18.57
CA ALA A 310 19.55 23.81 19.00
C ALA A 310 19.73 24.11 20.50
N MET A 311 20.08 23.09 21.27
CA MET A 311 20.05 23.06 22.74
C MET A 311 21.32 22.43 23.31
N PRO A 312 22.43 23.18 23.39
CA PRO A 312 23.70 22.68 23.93
C PRO A 312 23.60 22.38 25.42
N ALA A 313 24.28 21.31 25.88
CA ALA A 313 24.17 20.79 27.24
C ALA A 313 24.56 21.76 28.37
N ALA A 314 25.26 22.86 28.07
CA ALA A 314 25.67 23.84 29.08
C ALA A 314 24.58 24.87 29.43
N GLU A 315 23.49 24.95 28.65
CA GLU A 315 22.49 26.02 28.76
C GLU A 315 21.13 25.57 29.33
N GLU A 316 20.94 24.28 29.67
CA GLU A 316 19.58 23.72 29.84
C GLU A 316 19.36 22.67 30.94
N GLY A 317 18.07 22.48 31.28
CA GLY A 317 17.57 21.41 32.14
C GLY A 317 17.02 20.20 31.36
N GLU A 318 17.32 19.00 31.86
CA GLU A 318 16.97 17.69 31.28
C GLU A 318 15.49 17.57 30.87
N GLN A 319 14.56 18.10 31.68
CA GLN A 319 13.13 18.07 31.38
C GLN A 319 12.76 18.81 30.09
N ARG A 320 13.40 19.95 29.82
CA ARG A 320 13.14 20.76 28.62
C ARG A 320 13.62 20.02 27.37
N PHE A 321 14.80 19.41 27.44
CA PHE A 321 15.34 18.58 26.36
C PHE A 321 14.39 17.42 26.01
N GLN A 322 13.90 16.71 27.03
CA GLN A 322 12.96 15.59 26.85
C GLN A 322 11.64 16.02 26.19
N GLN A 323 11.14 17.23 26.48
CA GLN A 323 9.95 17.79 25.87
C GLN A 323 10.17 18.12 24.40
N GLU A 324 11.28 18.79 24.06
CA GLU A 324 11.62 19.16 22.68
C GLU A 324 11.89 17.95 21.80
N PHE A 325 12.57 16.93 22.34
CA PHE A 325 12.73 15.65 21.64
C PHE A 325 11.39 14.98 21.32
N ALA A 326 10.47 14.94 22.29
CA ALA A 326 9.15 14.37 22.05
C ALA A 326 8.27 15.19 21.11
N ALA A 327 8.48 16.49 20.99
CA ALA A 327 7.77 17.32 20.02
C ALA A 327 8.27 17.08 18.59
N ARG A 328 9.54 16.72 18.41
CA ARG A 328 10.20 16.54 17.10
C ARG A 328 10.30 15.10 16.64
N ARG A 329 9.97 14.11 17.49
CA ARG A 329 9.87 12.71 17.05
C ARG A 329 8.64 12.57 16.14
N GLU A 330 8.86 12.19 14.89
CA GLU A 330 7.78 11.93 13.92
C GLU A 330 7.50 10.42 13.79
N PRO A 331 6.23 10.01 13.77
CA PRO A 331 5.05 10.82 14.08
C PRO A 331 5.08 11.13 15.58
N PRO A 332 4.64 12.32 16.01
CA PRO A 332 4.38 12.51 17.43
C PRO A 332 3.32 11.48 17.78
N VAL A 333 3.61 10.59 18.75
CA VAL A 333 2.63 9.65 19.33
C VAL A 333 1.64 10.51 20.10
N GLN A 334 0.82 11.24 19.35
CA GLN A 334 -0.10 12.20 19.88
C GLN A 334 -1.23 11.39 20.47
N HIS A 335 -1.21 11.36 21.79
CA HIS A 335 -2.31 11.01 22.66
C HIS A 335 -2.51 9.52 22.98
N PHE A 336 -1.43 8.79 23.32
CA PHE A 336 -1.59 7.50 24.00
C PHE A 336 -2.53 7.61 25.21
N GLU A 337 -2.39 8.68 26.01
CA GLU A 337 -3.33 8.99 27.09
C GLU A 337 -4.74 9.29 26.60
N ASN A 338 -4.94 10.09 25.54
CA ASN A 338 -6.31 10.35 25.10
C ASN A 338 -6.97 9.11 24.49
N ILE A 339 -6.20 8.18 23.92
CA ILE A 339 -6.73 6.90 23.43
C ILE A 339 -7.28 6.09 24.59
N CYS A 340 -6.52 5.92 25.68
CA CYS A 340 -6.97 5.19 26.87
C CYS A 340 -8.16 5.90 27.55
N ARG A 341 -8.10 7.24 27.65
CA ARG A 341 -9.17 8.07 28.23
C ARG A 341 -10.50 7.96 27.47
N ARG A 342 -10.52 7.55 26.19
CA ARG A 342 -11.77 7.29 25.46
C ARG A 342 -12.64 6.20 26.07
N CYS A 343 -12.08 5.33 26.91
CA CYS A 343 -12.83 4.25 27.54
C CYS A 343 -12.73 4.31 29.07
N HIS A 344 -11.63 4.81 29.61
CA HIS A 344 -11.37 4.84 31.05
C HIS A 344 -11.62 6.20 31.72
N SER A 345 -12.29 7.15 31.06
CA SER A 345 -12.60 8.45 31.67
C SER A 345 -13.67 8.36 32.77
N PRO A 346 -13.58 9.21 33.82
CA PRO A 346 -14.63 9.34 34.83
C PRO A 346 -15.98 9.69 34.18
N GLY A 347 -17.00 8.84 34.37
CA GLY A 347 -18.36 9.05 33.86
C GLY A 347 -18.72 8.27 32.58
N GLN A 348 -17.76 7.55 31.98
CA GLN A 348 -18.04 6.74 30.80
C GLN A 348 -18.66 5.39 31.18
N GLN A 349 -19.85 5.08 30.68
CA GLN A 349 -20.53 3.81 30.99
C GLN A 349 -20.06 2.69 30.06
N THR A 350 -18.94 2.06 30.39
CA THR A 350 -18.53 0.79 29.77
C THR A 350 -19.18 -0.38 30.51
N GLY A 351 -19.53 -1.45 29.79
CA GLY A 351 -20.18 -2.62 30.38
C GLY A 351 -19.37 -3.30 31.49
N HIS A 352 -18.03 -3.16 31.48
CA HIS A 352 -17.17 -3.69 32.54
C HIS A 352 -17.08 -2.78 33.78
N ARG A 353 -17.45 -1.50 33.68
CA ARG A 353 -17.37 -0.55 34.80
C ARG A 353 -18.24 -0.97 35.99
N ALA A 354 -19.37 -1.62 35.73
CA ALA A 354 -20.22 -2.20 36.78
C ALA A 354 -19.50 -3.24 37.66
N PHE A 355 -18.45 -3.87 37.13
CA PHE A 355 -17.69 -4.92 37.81
C PHE A 355 -16.27 -4.49 38.20
N LEU A 356 -15.70 -3.51 37.49
CA LEU A 356 -14.29 -3.13 37.57
C LEU A 356 -14.07 -1.61 37.73
N GLY A 357 -15.10 -0.83 38.10
CA GLY A 357 -15.05 0.65 38.04
C GLY A 357 -13.97 1.36 38.87
N GLY A 358 -13.33 0.68 39.84
CA GLY A 358 -12.15 1.20 40.55
C GLY A 358 -10.81 0.92 39.85
N LEU A 359 -10.80 0.11 38.78
CA LEU A 359 -9.61 -0.28 38.04
C LEU A 359 -9.35 0.62 36.81
N ASP A 360 -10.28 1.51 36.45
CA ASP A 360 -10.11 2.44 35.32
C ASP A 360 -8.95 3.41 35.57
N ASP A 361 -8.83 3.95 36.78
CA ASP A 361 -7.71 4.83 37.15
C ASP A 361 -6.37 4.09 37.15
N VAL A 362 -6.38 2.82 37.59
CA VAL A 362 -5.22 1.93 37.55
C VAL A 362 -4.81 1.64 36.09
N ALA A 363 -5.78 1.39 35.21
CA ALA A 363 -5.55 1.15 33.79
C ALA A 363 -5.01 2.40 33.08
N LEU A 364 -5.55 3.58 33.40
CA LEU A 364 -5.01 4.86 32.91
C LEU A 364 -3.58 5.10 33.37
N GLY A 365 -3.29 4.86 34.65
CA GLY A 365 -1.95 4.95 35.21
C GLY A 365 -0.97 4.01 34.52
N ALA A 366 -1.35 2.75 34.35
CA ALA A 366 -0.54 1.76 33.61
C ALA A 366 -0.31 2.18 32.15
N GLY A 367 -1.33 2.73 31.48
CA GLY A 367 -1.20 3.27 30.14
C GLY A 367 -0.19 4.44 30.06
N GLY A 368 -0.25 5.36 31.01
CA GLY A 368 0.73 6.45 31.12
C GLY A 368 2.15 5.93 31.34
N GLU A 369 2.33 4.92 32.20
CA GLU A 369 3.64 4.32 32.47
C GLU A 369 4.22 3.60 31.24
N LEU A 370 3.42 2.81 30.53
CA LEU A 370 3.82 2.17 29.27
C LEU A 370 4.36 3.21 28.27
N TYR A 371 3.64 4.32 28.13
CA TYR A 371 4.04 5.41 27.25
C TYR A 371 5.38 6.05 27.64
N GLN A 372 5.61 6.26 28.94
CA GLN A 372 6.87 6.82 29.43
C GLN A 372 8.04 5.86 29.22
N LEU A 373 7.84 4.56 29.45
CA LEU A 373 8.89 3.55 29.23
C LEU A 373 9.37 3.53 27.77
N VAL A 374 8.43 3.52 26.80
CA VAL A 374 8.78 3.57 25.37
C VAL A 374 9.50 4.87 25.03
N ARG A 375 9.00 6.01 25.50
CA ARG A 375 9.64 7.32 25.27
C ARG A 375 11.07 7.39 25.77
N GLN A 376 11.30 6.88 26.97
CA GLN A 376 12.63 6.87 27.58
C GLN A 376 13.57 5.93 26.83
N ALA A 377 13.08 4.75 26.39
CA ALA A 377 13.85 3.82 25.57
C ALA A 377 14.25 4.44 24.22
N GLU A 378 13.33 5.12 23.53
CA GLU A 378 13.59 5.83 22.28
C GLU A 378 14.65 6.91 22.44
N LEU A 379 14.54 7.72 23.50
CA LEU A 379 15.51 8.77 23.82
C LEU A 379 16.89 8.19 24.14
N GLY A 380 16.93 7.15 24.98
CA GLY A 380 18.16 6.46 25.36
C GLY A 380 18.89 5.92 24.12
N TYR A 381 18.18 5.19 23.25
CA TYR A 381 18.73 4.72 21.99
C TYR A 381 19.24 5.87 21.10
N ALA A 382 18.44 6.93 20.92
CA ALA A 382 18.82 8.04 20.05
C ALA A 382 20.10 8.74 20.57
N ALA A 383 20.20 8.93 21.89
CA ALA A 383 21.37 9.49 22.54
C ALA A 383 22.61 8.60 22.37
N THR A 384 22.47 7.29 22.61
CA THR A 384 23.56 6.32 22.50
C THR A 384 24.04 6.19 21.05
N ALA A 385 23.13 6.01 20.10
CA ALA A 385 23.47 5.85 18.69
C ALA A 385 24.09 7.12 18.09
N GLU A 386 23.63 8.32 18.49
CA GLU A 386 24.27 9.56 18.06
C GLU A 386 25.66 9.72 18.67
N ARG A 387 25.87 9.33 19.95
CA ARG A 387 27.19 9.34 20.58
C ARG A 387 28.17 8.40 19.87
N VAL A 388 27.75 7.19 19.52
CA VAL A 388 28.56 6.25 18.73
C VAL A 388 28.94 6.89 17.38
N GLY A 389 27.97 7.49 16.69
CA GLY A 389 28.20 8.20 15.43
C GLY A 389 29.19 9.38 15.57
N GLN A 390 29.08 10.16 16.64
CA GLN A 390 29.98 11.29 16.91
C GLN A 390 31.41 10.84 17.18
N VAL A 391 31.61 9.82 18.03
CA VAL A 391 32.94 9.29 18.34
C VAL A 391 33.56 8.62 17.10
N GLY A 392 32.75 7.91 16.31
CA GLY A 392 33.19 7.24 15.09
C GLY A 392 33.55 8.18 13.95
N ARG A 393 32.98 9.41 13.89
CA ARG A 393 33.43 10.46 12.96
C ARG A 393 34.82 11.03 13.31
N GLY A 394 35.31 10.76 14.53
CA GLY A 394 36.66 11.12 14.95
C GLY A 394 37.72 10.14 14.44
N VAL A 395 38.87 10.10 15.13
CA VAL A 395 40.00 9.22 14.80
C VAL A 395 39.85 7.81 15.42
N LEU A 396 38.75 7.56 16.14
CA LEU A 396 38.53 6.32 16.90
C LEU A 396 37.71 5.30 16.10
N LEU A 397 38.21 4.05 16.06
CA LEU A 397 37.45 2.90 15.54
C LEU A 397 36.42 2.45 16.59
N VAL A 398 35.14 2.44 16.20
CA VAL A 398 33.99 2.13 17.07
C VAL A 398 33.19 0.90 16.59
N THR A 399 33.84 -0.06 15.95
CA THR A 399 33.15 -1.20 15.31
C THR A 399 32.35 -2.05 16.30
N GLU A 400 32.90 -2.32 17.49
CA GLU A 400 32.22 -3.10 18.53
C GLU A 400 31.03 -2.34 19.11
N GLU A 401 31.21 -1.04 19.38
CA GLU A 401 30.14 -0.19 19.91
C GLU A 401 29.03 0.04 18.87
N ALA A 402 29.38 0.09 17.58
CA ALA A 402 28.41 0.13 16.50
C ALA A 402 27.60 -1.17 16.41
N LEU A 403 28.22 -2.33 16.61
CA LEU A 403 27.50 -3.61 16.66
C LEU A 403 26.54 -3.67 17.84
N LEU A 404 26.98 -3.24 19.03
CA LEU A 404 26.10 -3.14 20.21
C LEU A 404 24.95 -2.15 19.97
N ALA A 405 25.20 -1.04 19.27
CA ALA A 405 24.16 -0.08 18.91
C ALA A 405 23.13 -0.69 17.93
N GLU A 406 23.55 -1.57 17.02
CA GLU A 406 22.63 -2.33 16.14
C GLU A 406 21.82 -3.37 16.92
N GLN A 407 22.41 -4.02 17.93
CA GLN A 407 21.66 -4.88 18.84
C GLN A 407 20.61 -4.08 19.63
N MET A 408 21.01 -2.92 20.16
CA MET A 408 20.11 -2.00 20.85
C MET A 408 18.98 -1.52 19.93
N ARG A 409 19.29 -1.21 18.66
CA ARG A 409 18.27 -0.87 17.65
C ARG A 409 17.26 -1.99 17.48
N THR A 410 17.72 -3.24 17.41
CA THR A 410 16.87 -4.43 17.26
C THR A 410 15.94 -4.61 18.45
N GLN A 411 16.45 -4.47 19.67
CA GLN A 411 15.64 -4.54 20.90
C GLN A 411 14.63 -3.38 20.99
N LEU A 412 15.00 -2.16 20.58
CA LEU A 412 14.09 -1.02 20.54
C LEU A 412 12.91 -1.28 19.59
N VAL A 413 13.17 -1.84 18.40
CA VAL A 413 12.11 -2.21 17.46
C VAL A 413 11.17 -3.24 18.08
N GLY A 414 11.69 -4.17 18.88
CA GLY A 414 10.90 -5.17 19.62
C GLY A 414 9.98 -4.59 20.70
N LEU A 415 10.26 -3.40 21.24
CA LEU A 415 9.36 -2.75 22.20
C LEU A 415 8.02 -2.33 21.59
N GLY A 416 8.02 -2.00 20.30
CA GLY A 416 6.82 -1.57 19.57
C GLY A 416 5.69 -2.60 19.63
N PRO A 417 5.94 -3.86 19.23
CA PRO A 417 4.96 -4.93 19.39
C PRO A 417 4.67 -5.25 20.86
N LEU A 418 5.70 -5.29 21.72
CA LEU A 418 5.56 -5.71 23.13
C LEU A 418 4.58 -4.85 23.92
N GLN A 419 4.45 -3.56 23.58
CA GLN A 419 3.49 -2.65 24.22
C GLN A 419 2.03 -3.15 24.11
N HIS A 420 1.69 -3.95 23.10
CA HIS A 420 0.36 -4.51 22.89
C HIS A 420 -0.03 -5.56 23.94
N THR A 421 0.93 -6.05 24.74
CA THR A 421 0.63 -6.87 25.92
C THR A 421 -0.06 -6.07 27.04
N LEU A 422 0.03 -4.74 27.00
CA LEU A 422 -0.40 -3.82 28.05
C LEU A 422 0.14 -4.23 29.45
N ASN A 423 1.36 -4.76 29.47
CA ASN A 423 2.04 -5.23 30.67
C ASN A 423 3.25 -4.33 30.94
N VAL A 424 3.12 -3.50 31.97
CA VAL A 424 4.14 -2.54 32.40
C VAL A 424 5.44 -3.24 32.78
N GLU A 425 5.36 -4.36 33.51
CA GLU A 425 6.55 -5.07 33.99
C GLU A 425 7.38 -5.63 32.84
N LYS A 426 6.73 -6.26 31.86
CA LYS A 426 7.41 -6.77 30.66
C LYS A 426 8.10 -5.67 29.88
N LEU A 427 7.45 -4.51 29.76
CA LEU A 427 8.03 -3.37 29.06
C LEU A 427 9.19 -2.74 29.85
N ARG A 428 9.11 -2.76 31.18
CA ARG A 428 10.19 -2.28 32.07
C ARG A 428 11.40 -3.20 32.00
N GLU A 429 11.21 -4.52 32.00
CA GLU A 429 12.28 -5.50 31.82
C GLU A 429 12.99 -5.31 30.48
N ALA A 430 12.24 -5.24 29.37
CA ALA A 430 12.80 -5.02 28.04
C ALA A 430 13.51 -3.66 27.91
N LYS A 431 13.01 -2.60 28.55
CA LYS A 431 13.73 -1.32 28.65
C LYS A 431 15.03 -1.46 29.46
N GLY A 432 15.02 -2.21 30.55
CA GLY A 432 16.21 -2.46 31.37
C GLY A 432 17.34 -3.14 30.59
N GLU A 433 17.00 -4.07 29.68
CA GLU A 433 17.96 -4.68 28.76
C GLU A 433 18.59 -3.63 27.81
N LEU A 434 17.78 -2.73 27.27
CA LEU A 434 18.25 -1.62 26.43
C LEU A 434 19.17 -0.65 27.19
N ASP A 435 18.80 -0.29 28.42
CA ASP A 435 19.62 0.55 29.28
C ASP A 435 20.97 -0.13 29.56
N GLY A 436 20.97 -1.44 29.82
CA GLY A 436 22.19 -2.23 30.02
C GLY A 436 23.11 -2.25 28.79
N LEU A 437 22.56 -2.30 27.57
CA LEU A 437 23.34 -2.15 26.34
C LEU A 437 23.91 -0.73 26.19
N ALA A 438 23.11 0.29 26.50
CA ALA A 438 23.56 1.67 26.46
C ALA A 438 24.74 1.92 27.42
N ASP A 439 24.67 1.41 28.64
CA ASP A 439 25.73 1.51 29.64
C ASP A 439 27.03 0.82 29.18
N GLN A 440 26.91 -0.37 28.59
CA GLN A 440 28.07 -1.08 28.00
C GLN A 440 28.73 -0.26 26.89
N ILE A 441 27.94 0.29 25.97
CA ILE A 441 28.43 1.14 24.88
C ILE A 441 29.12 2.39 25.46
N HIS A 442 28.47 3.06 26.40
CA HIS A 442 29.00 4.28 27.00
C HIS A 442 30.32 4.03 27.74
N ALA A 443 30.41 2.96 28.53
CA ALA A 443 31.63 2.58 29.21
C ALA A 443 32.78 2.26 28.24
N ALA A 444 32.50 1.54 27.15
CA ALA A 444 33.49 1.24 26.11
C ALA A 444 34.00 2.51 25.41
N LEU A 445 33.10 3.41 25.02
CA LEU A 445 33.46 4.70 24.43
C LEU A 445 34.28 5.57 25.40
N ASP A 446 33.93 5.59 26.69
CA ASP A 446 34.67 6.36 27.70
C ASP A 446 36.10 5.85 27.89
N VAL A 447 36.31 4.52 27.85
CA VAL A 447 37.66 3.95 27.85
C VAL A 447 38.45 4.42 26.63
N LYS A 448 37.86 4.36 25.43
CA LYS A 448 38.53 4.80 24.19
C LYS A 448 38.86 6.30 24.20
N LEU A 449 37.93 7.14 24.64
CA LEU A 449 38.13 8.59 24.74
C LEU A 449 39.20 8.95 25.80
N ARG A 450 39.21 8.27 26.95
CA ARG A 450 40.28 8.43 27.95
C ARG A 450 41.64 8.01 27.40
N ASN A 451 41.72 6.88 26.70
CA ASN A 451 42.96 6.42 26.08
C ASN A 451 43.46 7.39 25.01
N LEU A 452 42.55 7.97 24.21
CA LEU A 452 42.90 9.00 23.24
C LEU A 452 43.46 10.26 23.92
N ARG A 453 42.81 10.74 24.98
CA ARG A 453 43.31 11.86 25.79
C ARG A 453 44.71 11.57 26.34
N TRP A 454 44.93 10.37 26.89
CA TRP A 454 46.25 9.95 27.37
C TRP A 454 47.32 9.99 26.27
N ARG A 455 47.02 9.50 25.06
CA ARG A 455 47.94 9.57 23.92
C ARG A 455 48.33 11.02 23.59
N TYR A 456 47.36 11.94 23.55
CA TYR A 456 47.64 13.36 23.34
C TYR A 456 48.52 13.95 24.46
N TRP A 457 48.21 13.65 25.72
CA TRP A 457 49.04 14.11 26.85
C TRP A 457 50.47 13.57 26.79
N THR A 458 50.67 12.32 26.37
CA THR A 458 52.03 11.75 26.21
C THR A 458 52.80 12.33 25.02
N LEU A 459 52.11 12.86 24.00
CA LEU A 459 52.76 13.52 22.86
C LEU A 459 53.29 14.91 23.23
N VAL A 460 52.70 15.61 24.19
CA VAL A 460 53.16 16.94 24.64
C VAL A 460 54.63 16.94 25.07
N PRO A 461 55.10 16.11 26.03
CA PRO A 461 56.51 16.10 26.42
C PRO A 461 57.43 15.66 25.28
N MET A 462 56.98 14.77 24.39
CA MET A 462 57.73 14.39 23.19
C MET A 462 57.94 15.58 22.26
N TRP A 463 56.90 16.37 21.99
CA TRP A 463 57.00 17.60 21.19
C TRP A 463 57.87 18.66 21.86
N VAL A 464 57.76 18.82 23.18
CA VAL A 464 58.65 19.72 23.95
C VAL A 464 60.12 19.30 23.77
N PHE A 465 60.42 17.99 23.89
CA PHE A 465 61.76 17.47 23.66
C PHE A 465 62.25 17.72 22.23
N ILE A 466 61.41 17.46 21.22
CA ILE A 466 61.73 17.70 19.80
C ILE A 466 62.05 19.19 19.56
N LEU A 467 61.25 20.10 20.12
CA LEU A 467 61.46 21.55 19.97
C LEU A 467 62.75 22.01 20.67
N ILE A 468 63.05 21.50 21.87
CA ILE A 468 64.32 21.76 22.57
C ILE A 468 65.50 21.26 21.73
N PHE A 469 65.43 20.04 21.23
CA PHE A 469 66.50 19.43 20.44
C PHE A 469 66.72 20.17 19.10
N ALA A 470 65.64 20.52 18.40
CA ALA A 470 65.69 21.34 17.18
C ALA A 470 66.30 22.72 17.46
N GLY A 471 65.93 23.37 18.57
CA GLY A 471 66.54 24.64 18.99
C GLY A 471 68.03 24.52 19.30
N ALA A 472 68.45 23.43 19.95
CA ALA A 472 69.86 23.14 20.22
C ALA A 472 70.67 22.92 18.92
N LEU A 473 70.13 22.13 18.00
CA LEU A 473 70.73 21.91 16.67
C LEU A 473 70.82 23.20 15.87
N TRP A 474 69.77 24.02 15.88
CA TRP A 474 69.76 25.32 15.20
C TRP A 474 70.82 26.27 15.77
N THR A 475 70.96 26.30 17.10
CA THR A 475 71.99 27.11 17.77
C THR A 475 73.39 26.65 17.40
N LYS A 476 73.62 25.33 17.38
CA LYS A 476 74.90 24.74 16.95
C LYS A 476 75.19 25.04 15.47
N TYR A 477 74.19 24.91 14.60
CA TYR A 477 74.29 25.27 13.19
C TYR A 477 74.68 26.75 13.01
N LYS A 478 74.01 27.68 13.71
CA LYS A 478 74.32 29.11 13.64
C LYS A 478 75.76 29.40 14.07
N ARG A 479 76.22 28.82 15.19
CA ARG A 479 77.60 28.95 15.66
C ARG A 479 78.62 28.41 14.65
N LEU A 480 78.36 27.24 14.06
CA LEU A 480 79.24 26.66 13.04
C LEU A 480 79.25 27.51 11.76
N LYS A 481 78.10 28.05 11.36
CA LYS A 481 77.99 28.96 10.21
C LYS A 481 78.82 30.23 10.46
N GLU A 482 78.71 30.85 11.63
CA GLU A 482 79.51 32.04 12.00
C GLU A 482 81.03 31.72 12.06
N ALA A 483 81.40 30.53 12.53
CA ALA A 483 82.81 30.13 12.66
C ALA A 483 83.47 29.69 11.33
N LEU A 484 82.71 29.09 10.41
CA LEU A 484 83.23 28.47 9.19
C LEU A 484 82.92 29.26 7.91
N VAL A 485 81.93 30.15 7.94
CA VAL A 485 81.59 31.04 6.82
C VAL A 485 82.08 32.44 7.19
N LYS A 486 83.32 32.78 6.81
CA LYS A 486 83.78 34.18 6.84
C LYS A 486 82.81 35.03 6.00
N PRO A 487 82.47 36.26 6.42
CA PRO A 487 81.80 37.18 5.52
C PRO A 487 82.69 37.36 4.29
N MET A 488 82.15 37.07 3.10
CA MET A 488 82.76 37.55 1.86
C MET A 488 82.59 39.06 1.85
N VAL A 489 83.62 39.75 2.32
CA VAL A 489 83.94 41.13 1.96
C VAL A 489 85.38 41.07 1.44
N ASP A 490 85.52 41.14 0.12
CA ASP A 490 85.71 42.44 -0.52
C ASP A 490 84.69 42.61 -1.66
#